data_AF-U9VQ27-F1
#
_entry.id   AF-U9VQ27-F1
#
_cell.length_a   1.000
_cell.length_b   1.000
_cell.length_c   1.000
_cell.angle_alpha   90.00
_cell.angle_beta   90.00
_cell.angle_gamma   90.00
#
_symmetry.space_group_name_H-M   'P 1'
#
loop_
_entity.id
_entity.type
_entity.pdbx_description
1 polymer ?
#
loop_
_entity_poly.entity_id
_entity_poly.type
_entity_poly.pdbx_seq_one_letter_code
_entity_poly.pdbx_strand_id
1 'polypeptide(L)' 'MYELMQGQSVSKRINVTLPDAVAELLEKWADHEGRPTANLAAYIIETAVREAETKGKFPNVIDDTQANPTKDDH' A
#
# COMPACT_ATOMS: atom_id res chain seq x y z
N MET A 1 6.97 28.92 12.22
CA MET A 1 7.02 27.73 13.07
C MET A 1 5.62 27.20 13.35
N TYR A 2 4.97 26.68 12.31
CA TYR A 2 4.04 25.55 12.41
C TYR A 2 4.62 24.53 11.42
N GLU A 3 5.71 23.91 11.84
CA GLU A 3 6.29 22.77 11.16
C GLU A 3 5.28 21.61 11.21
N LEU A 4 5.34 20.75 10.17
CA LEU A 4 4.64 19.47 10.07
C LEU A 4 3.15 19.57 9.75
N MET A 5 2.86 20.03 8.53
CA MET A 5 1.78 19.43 7.75
C MET A 5 2.13 17.94 7.58
N GLN A 6 1.80 17.14 8.60
CA GLN A 6 1.86 15.69 8.55
C GLN A 6 1.04 15.28 7.32
N GLY A 7 1.70 14.78 6.28
CA GLY A 7 1.00 14.10 5.20
C GLY A 7 0.17 13.01 5.86
N GLN A 8 -1.15 13.19 5.91
CA GLN A 8 -2.06 12.17 6.43
C GLN A 8 -1.68 10.86 5.74
N SER A 9 -1.31 9.85 6.52
CA SER A 9 -1.15 8.48 6.03
C SER A 9 -2.52 7.97 5.62
N VAL A 10 -2.98 8.43 4.45
CA VAL A 10 -4.27 8.05 3.90
C VAL A 10 -4.18 6.61 3.45
N SER A 11 -4.96 5.75 4.10
CA SER A 11 -5.16 4.38 3.61
C SER A 11 -5.87 4.44 2.27
N LYS A 12 -5.21 3.93 1.22
CA LYS A 12 -5.83 3.79 -0.10
C LYS A 12 -6.60 2.48 -0.13
N ARG A 13 -7.91 2.54 -0.42
CA ARG A 13 -8.73 1.35 -0.61
C ARG A 13 -8.53 0.83 -2.03
N ILE A 14 -8.22 -0.46 -2.13
CA ILE A 14 -8.11 -1.18 -3.40
C ILE A 14 -9.08 -2.37 -3.38
N ASN A 15 -9.50 -2.83 -4.56
CA ASN A 15 -10.22 -4.09 -4.71
C ASN A 15 -9.27 -5.12 -5.32
N VAL A 16 -9.19 -6.30 -4.72
CA VAL A 16 -8.33 -7.40 -5.17
C VAL A 16 -9.21 -8.60 -5.48
N THR A 17 -8.95 -9.26 -6.62
CA THR A 17 -9.61 -10.52 -6.98
C THR A 17 -8.63 -11.66 -6.75
N LEU A 18 -9.05 -12.67 -6.01
CA LEU A 18 -8.25 -13.85 -5.68
C LEU A 18 -8.97 -15.10 -6.18
N PRO A 19 -8.26 -16.18 -6.52
CA PRO A 19 -8.87 -17.48 -6.74
C PRO A 19 -9.60 -17.96 -5.47
N ASP A 20 -10.74 -18.63 -5.62
CA ASP A 20 -11.58 -19.09 -4.51
C ASP A 20 -10.79 -19.88 -3.46
N ALA A 21 -9.94 -20.81 -3.90
CA ALA A 21 -9.10 -21.61 -3.01
C ALA A 21 -8.16 -20.77 -2.12
N VAL A 22 -7.68 -19.63 -2.63
CA VAL A 22 -6.81 -18.72 -1.88
C VAL A 22 -7.64 -17.88 -0.91
N ALA A 23 -8.83 -17.42 -1.34
CA ALA A 23 -9.75 -16.66 -0.49
C ALA A 23 -10.19 -17.50 0.72
N GLU A 24 -10.55 -18.77 0.53
CA GLU A 24 -10.92 -19.66 1.63
C GLU A 24 -9.80 -19.87 2.65
N LEU A 25 -8.56 -20.03 2.18
CA LEU A 25 -7.40 -20.19 3.07
C LEU A 25 -7.13 -18.91 3.86
N LEU A 26 -7.30 -17.75 3.21
CA LEU A 26 -7.17 -16.45 3.84
C LEU A 26 -8.23 -16.24 4.93
N GLU A 27 -9.49 -16.59 4.65
CA GLU A 27 -10.58 -16.53 5.64
C GLU A 27 -10.31 -17.44 6.84
N LYS A 28 -9.93 -18.70 6.60
CA LYS A 28 -9.59 -19.64 7.69
C LYS A 28 -8.45 -19.12 8.56
N TRP A 29 -7.44 -18.49 7.96
CA TRP A 29 -6.34 -17.88 8.71
C TRP A 29 -6.82 -16.66 9.52
N ALA A 30 -7.63 -15.80 8.92
CA ALA A 30 -8.19 -14.63 9.60
C ALA A 30 -9.04 -15.03 10.81
N ASP A 31 -9.88 -16.05 10.66
CA ASP A 31 -10.69 -16.63 11.73
C ASP A 31 -9.83 -17.18 12.85
N HIS A 32 -8.76 -17.91 12.51
CA HIS A 32 -7.81 -18.45 13.50
C HIS A 32 -7.12 -17.35 14.32
N GLU A 33 -6.82 -16.20 13.71
CA GLU A 33 -6.23 -15.05 14.41
C GLU A 33 -7.25 -14.11 15.06
N GLY A 34 -8.55 -14.39 14.90
CA GLY A 34 -9.64 -13.58 15.46
C GLY A 34 -9.71 -12.17 14.88
N ARG A 35 -9.33 -11.98 13.61
CA ARG A 35 -9.34 -10.67 12.93
C ARG A 35 -10.11 -10.70 11.61
N PRO A 36 -10.65 -9.56 11.14
CA PRO A 36 -11.32 -9.52 9.84
C PRO A 36 -10.38 -9.91 8.68
N THR A 37 -10.89 -10.68 7.72
CA THR A 37 -10.15 -11.13 6.52
C THR A 37 -9.52 -9.96 5.76
N ALA A 38 -10.23 -8.84 5.63
CA ALA A 38 -9.71 -7.64 4.96
C ALA A 38 -8.47 -7.06 5.67
N ASN A 39 -8.41 -7.12 7.01
CA ASN A 39 -7.27 -6.62 7.76
C ASN A 39 -6.06 -7.56 7.61
N LEU A 40 -6.29 -8.88 7.67
CA LEU A 40 -5.26 -9.87 7.36
C LEU A 40 -4.71 -9.67 5.95
N ALA A 41 -5.58 -9.49 4.96
CA ALA A 41 -5.21 -9.25 3.57
C ALA A 41 -4.34 -7.98 3.44
N ALA A 42 -4.77 -6.88 4.04
CA ALA A 42 -4.03 -5.61 4.02
C ALA A 42 -2.63 -5.77 4.63
N TYR A 43 -2.53 -6.45 5.77
CA TYR A 43 -1.25 -6.72 6.43
C TYR A 43 -0.32 -7.58 5.55
N ILE A 44 -0.82 -8.68 4.99
CA ILE A 44 -0.01 -9.55 4.12
C ILE A 44 0.51 -8.78 2.90
N ILE A 45 -0.36 -8.00 2.26
CA ILE A 45 0.02 -7.19 1.08
C ILE A 45 1.10 -6.17 1.49
N GLU A 46 0.91 -5.46 2.60
CA GLU A 46 1.89 -4.48 3.10
C GLU A 46 3.25 -5.14 3.37
N THR A 47 3.27 -6.26 4.09
CA THR A 47 4.51 -6.99 4.40
C THR A 47 5.21 -7.45 3.13
N ALA A 48 4.47 -8.02 2.18
CA ALA A 48 5.04 -8.48 0.90
C ALA A 48 5.63 -7.32 0.08
N VAL A 49 4.99 -6.15 0.07
CA VAL A 49 5.50 -4.94 -0.61
C VAL A 49 6.78 -4.44 0.08
N ARG A 50 6.79 -4.30 1.41
CA ARG A 50 7.98 -3.87 2.16
C ARG A 50 9.18 -4.81 1.97
N GLU A 51 8.91 -6.12 1.93
CA GLU A 51 9.95 -7.10 1.62
C GLU A 51 10.48 -6.96 0.19
N ALA A 52 9.60 -6.68 -0.78
CA ALA A 52 9.98 -6.47 -2.16
C ALA A 52 10.83 -5.19 -2.33
N GLU A 53 10.53 -4.12 -1.58
CA GLU A 53 11.35 -2.89 -1.52
C GLU A 53 12.74 -3.20 -0.98
N THR A 54 12.81 -3.90 0.15
CA THR A 54 14.09 -4.29 0.78
C THR A 54 14.94 -5.15 -0.16
N LYS A 55 14.29 -5.99 -0.99
CA LYS A 55 14.94 -6.86 -1.97
C LYS A 55 15.27 -6.16 -3.30
N GLY A 56 15.02 -4.84 -3.42
CA GLY A 56 15.30 -4.07 -4.63
C GLY A 56 14.48 -4.49 -5.85
N LYS A 57 13.28 -5.06 -5.65
CA LYS A 57 12.42 -5.55 -6.74
C LYS A 57 11.64 -4.47 -7.46
N PHE A 58 11.58 -3.26 -6.91
CA PHE A 58 10.95 -2.13 -7.57
C PHE A 58 11.99 -1.39 -8.42
N PRO A 59 11.68 -1.07 -9.69
CA PRO A 59 12.47 -0.08 -10.41
C PRO A 59 12.44 1.20 -9.56
N ASN A 60 13.60 1.83 -9.40
CA ASN A 60 13.75 3.06 -8.62
C ASN A 60 12.93 4.16 -9.34
N VAL A 61 11.64 4.26 -9.03
CA VAL A 61 10.79 5.34 -9.54
C VAL A 61 11.13 6.57 -8.69
N ILE A 62 12.20 7.24 -9.08
CA ILE A 62 12.27 8.69 -8.91
C ILE A 62 11.04 9.25 -9.61
N ASP A 63 9.98 9.48 -8.84
CA ASP A 63 8.84 10.26 -9.31
C ASP A 63 9.23 11.73 -9.26
N ASP A 64 9.95 12.19 -10.30
CA ASP A 64 10.20 13.61 -10.57
C ASP A 64 8.92 14.36 -11.01
N THR A 65 7.74 13.75 -10.94
CA THR A 65 6.48 14.35 -11.42
C THR A 65 5.74 15.15 -10.34
N GLN A 66 6.47 15.91 -9.52
CA GLN A 66 5.93 17.10 -8.84
C GLN A 66 6.84 18.33 -9.01
N ALA A 67 7.65 18.38 -10.07
CA ALA A 67 8.12 19.66 -10.61
C ALA A 67 6.93 20.36 -11.29
N ASN A 68 6.14 21.07 -10.48
CA ASN A 68 5.15 22.03 -10.94
C ASN A 68 5.83 22.95 -11.97
N PRO A 69 5.42 22.99 -13.25
CA PRO A 69 5.91 24.01 -14.16
C PRO A 69 5.36 25.32 -13.63
N THR A 70 6.24 26.11 -13.03
CA THR A 70 6.08 27.56 -12.94
C THR A 70 5.59 28.02 -14.31
N LYS A 71 4.33 28.44 -14.39
CA LYS A 71 3.88 29.30 -15.46
C LYS A 71 4.63 30.62 -15.27
N ASP A 72 5.83 30.68 -15.82
CA ASP A 72 6.41 31.94 -16.22
C ASP A 72 5.84 32.31 -17.60
N ASP A 73 5.78 33.62 -17.83
CA ASP A 73 5.37 34.34 -19.06
C ASP A 73 3.85 34.47 -19.27
N HIS A 74 3.24 35.67 -19.27
CA HIS A 74 3.71 37.04 -19.55
C HIS A 74 2.75 38.07 -18.93
#